data_AF-A0A2U3KQM9-F1
#
_entry.id   AF-A0A2U3KQM9-F1
#
_cell.length_a   1.000
_cell.length_b   1.000
_cell.length_c   1.000
_cell.angle_alpha   90.00
_cell.angle_beta   90.00
_cell.angle_gamma   90.00
#
_symmetry.space_group_name_H-M   'P 1'
#
loop_
_entity.id
_entity.type
_entity.pdbx_description
1 polymer ?
#
loop_
_entity_poly.entity_id
_entity_poly.type
_entity_poly.pdbx_seq_one_letter_code
_entity_poly.pdbx_strand_id
1 'polypeptide(L)' 'MRQAKSFTISNEILAEIANTKGTGSTSERVNELLKRALDVERRERLARDAAEFFANGREGADRERAAYQKSSKQTLSRG' A
#
# COMPACT_ATOMS: atom_id res chain seq x y z
N MET A 1 -19.92 17.63 -10.58
CA MET A 1 -19.58 19.07 -10.50
C MET A 1 -18.06 19.20 -10.39
N ARG A 2 -17.40 20.05 -11.20
CA ARG A 2 -15.94 20.30 -11.08
C ARG A 2 -15.74 21.58 -10.26
N GLN A 3 -14.74 21.60 -9.37
CA GLN A 3 -14.37 22.79 -8.60
C GLN A 3 -13.01 23.31 -9.07
N ALA A 4 -12.92 24.61 -9.33
CA ALA A 4 -11.65 25.27 -9.56
C ALA A 4 -10.92 25.43 -8.22
N LYS A 5 -9.69 24.94 -8.15
CA LYS A 5 -8.78 25.08 -7.01
C LYS A 5 -7.41 25.46 -7.55
N SER A 6 -6.72 26.34 -6.84
CA SER A 6 -5.36 26.78 -7.19
C SER A 6 -4.37 26.22 -6.18
N PHE A 7 -3.27 25.67 -6.70
CA PHE A 7 -2.17 25.13 -5.90
C PHE A 7 -0.86 25.74 -6.41
N THR A 8 0.10 25.92 -5.51
CA THR A 8 1.46 26.25 -5.92
C THR A 8 2.15 24.98 -6.38
N ILE A 9 2.69 24.97 -7.58
CA ILE A 9 3.41 23.85 -8.18
C ILE A 9 4.77 24.37 -8.61
N SER A 10 5.83 23.59 -8.38
CA SER A 10 7.18 23.97 -8.80
C SER A 10 7.27 24.08 -10.32
N ASN A 11 8.16 24.96 -10.80
CA ASN A 11 8.37 25.16 -12.24
C ASN A 11 8.82 23.87 -12.94
N GLU A 12 9.62 23.04 -12.28
CA GLU A 12 10.06 21.74 -12.77
C GLU A 12 8.87 20.80 -13.03
N ILE A 13 7.95 20.69 -12.07
CA ILE A 13 6.77 19.83 -12.21
C ILE A 13 5.84 20.38 -13.32
N LEU A 14 5.68 21.70 -13.41
CA LEU A 14 4.89 22.31 -14.48
C LEU A 14 5.48 22.04 -15.86
N ALA A 15 6.80 22.09 -16.01
CA ALA A 15 7.48 21.75 -17.25
C ALA A 15 7.23 20.28 -17.62
N GLU A 16 7.34 19.37 -16.66
CA GLU A 16 7.09 17.95 -16.90
C GLU A 16 5.63 17.65 -17.26
N ILE A 17 4.67 18.31 -16.61
CA ILE A 17 3.26 18.21 -16.98
C ILE A 17 3.03 18.73 -18.40
N ALA A 18 3.64 19.86 -18.76
CA ALA A 18 3.52 20.43 -20.09
C ALA A 18 4.09 19.50 -21.18
N ASN A 19 5.20 18.81 -20.89
CA ASN A 19 5.81 17.84 -21.79
C ASN A 19 5.00 16.55 -21.92
N THR A 20 4.33 16.11 -20.85
CA THR A 20 3.65 14.81 -20.82
C THR A 20 2.14 14.84 -21.05
N LYS A 21 1.50 16.02 -21.08
CA LYS A 21 0.03 16.13 -21.26
C LYS A 21 -0.48 15.74 -22.66
N GLY A 22 0.40 15.68 -23.67
CA GLY A 22 0.01 15.42 -25.06
C GLY A 22 -0.99 16.47 -25.58
N THR A 23 -2.09 15.99 -26.18
CA THR A 23 -3.18 16.84 -26.70
C THR A 23 -4.19 17.28 -25.62
N GLY A 24 -4.08 16.74 -24.41
CA GLY A 24 -5.01 17.01 -23.30
C GLY A 24 -4.75 18.36 -22.61
N SER A 25 -5.71 18.75 -21.76
CA SER A 25 -5.55 19.96 -20.94
C SER A 25 -4.56 19.72 -19.78
N THR A 26 -3.87 20.77 -19.35
CA THR A 26 -2.99 20.70 -18.16
C THR A 26 -3.75 20.19 -16.93
N SER A 27 -4.98 20.67 -16.72
CA SER A 27 -5.83 20.25 -15.60
C SER A 27 -6.21 18.77 -15.66
N GLU A 28 -6.43 18.23 -16.86
CA GLU A 28 -6.71 16.81 -17.06
C GLU A 28 -5.48 15.97 -16.70
N ARG A 29 -4.31 16.34 -17.21
CA ARG A 29 -3.05 15.68 -16.88
C ARG A 29 -2.76 15.71 -15.38
N VAL A 30 -2.95 16.87 -14.73
CA VAL A 30 -2.79 17.01 -13.27
C VAL A 30 -3.75 16.09 -12.52
N ASN A 31 -5.02 16.05 -12.91
CA ASN A 31 -6.00 15.19 -12.25
C ASN A 31 -5.65 13.70 -12.40
N GLU A 32 -5.16 13.26 -13.57
CA GLU A 32 -4.70 11.88 -13.76
C GLU A 32 -3.50 11.54 -12.86
N LEU A 33 -2.51 12.43 -12.80
CA LEU A 33 -1.34 12.24 -11.95
C LEU A 33 -1.72 12.15 -10.47
N LEU A 34 -2.58 13.04 -9.99
CA LEU A 34 -3.08 13.01 -8.61
C LEU A 34 -3.87 11.73 -8.31
N LYS A 35 -4.71 11.25 -9.23
CA LYS A 35 -5.42 9.98 -9.07
C LYS A 35 -4.45 8.80 -8.94
N ARG A 36 -3.40 8.76 -9.78
CA ARG A 36 -2.39 7.71 -9.72
C ARG A 36 -1.61 7.76 -8.41
N ALA A 37 -1.19 8.94 -7.96
CA ALA A 37 -0.51 9.12 -6.68
C ALA A 37 -1.36 8.63 -5.50
N LEU A 38 -2.63 9.03 -5.43
CA LEU A 38 -3.56 8.60 -4.38
C LEU A 38 -3.79 7.08 -4.37
N ASP A 39 -3.74 6.43 -5.54
CA ASP A 39 -3.86 4.97 -5.61
C ASP A 39 -2.58 4.27 -5.12
N VAL A 40 -1.41 4.80 -5.43
CA VAL A 40 -0.13 4.32 -4.89
C VAL A 40 -0.12 4.44 -3.37
N GLU A 41 -0.44 5.62 -2.83
CA GLU A 41 -0.52 5.83 -1.37
C GLU A 41 -1.52 4.89 -0.69
N ARG A 42 -2.65 4.58 -1.35
CA ARG A 42 -3.63 3.60 -0.85
C ARG A 42 -3.02 2.20 -0.78
N ARG A 43 -2.31 1.77 -1.82
CA ARG A 43 -1.66 0.45 -1.86
C ARG A 43 -0.56 0.34 -0.82
N GLU A 44 0.25 1.38 -0.66
CA GLU A 44 1.30 1.44 0.36
C GLU A 44 0.74 1.36 1.78
N ARG A 45 -0.37 2.05 2.05
CA ARG A 45 -1.08 1.92 3.32
C ARG A 45 -1.58 0.49 3.53
N LEU A 46 -2.27 -0.10 2.54
CA LEU A 46 -2.75 -1.48 2.64
C LEU A 46 -1.61 -2.49 2.88
N ALA A 47 -0.45 -2.28 2.25
CA ALA A 47 0.71 -3.14 2.45
C ALA A 47 1.27 -3.01 3.88
N ARG A 48 1.32 -1.80 4.44
CA ARG A 48 1.70 -1.57 5.84
C ARG A 48 0.71 -2.23 6.80
N ASP A 49 -0.58 -2.00 6.60
CA ASP A 49 -1.64 -2.58 7.43
C ASP A 49 -1.59 -4.11 7.40
N ALA A 50 -1.36 -4.71 6.23
CA ALA A 50 -1.20 -6.15 6.09
C ALA A 50 0.06 -6.66 6.82
N ALA A 51 1.19 -5.97 6.68
CA ALA A 51 2.42 -6.33 7.38
C ALA A 51 2.24 -6.31 8.90
N GLU A 52 1.58 -5.28 9.44
CA GLU A 52 1.24 -5.18 10.86
C GLU A 52 0.29 -6.30 11.32
N PHE A 53 -0.77 -6.57 10.55
CA PHE A 53 -1.71 -7.64 10.86
C PHE A 53 -1.02 -9.01 10.93
N PHE A 54 -0.20 -9.35 9.94
CA PHE A 54 0.48 -10.64 9.89
C PHE A 54 1.68 -10.74 10.83
N ALA A 55 2.32 -9.63 11.20
CA ALA A 55 3.36 -9.64 12.23
C ALA A 55 2.78 -10.12 13.59
N ASN A 56 1.62 -9.60 13.97
CA ASN A 56 0.95 -9.98 15.22
C ASN A 56 0.37 -11.40 15.19
N GLY A 57 -0.08 -11.87 14.02
CA GLY A 57 -0.61 -13.22 13.86
C GLY A 57 0.44 -14.34 13.94
N ARG A 58 1.70 -14.06 13.55
CA ARG A 58 2.79 -15.05 13.59
C ARG A 58 3.18 -15.45 15.01
N GLU A 59 3.23 -14.49 15.94
CA GLU A 59 3.66 -14.80 17.32
C GLU A 59 2.73 -15.79 18.05
N GLY A 60 1.42 -15.68 17.83
CA GLY A 60 0.44 -16.61 18.38
C GLY A 60 0.47 -17.96 17.68
N ALA A 61 0.48 -17.96 16.35
CA ALA A 61 0.47 -19.17 15.54
C ALA A 61 1.74 -20.02 15.73
N ASP A 62 2.91 -19.39 15.87
CA ASP A 62 4.18 -20.11 16.08
C ASP A 62 4.22 -20.79 17.45
N ARG A 63 3.68 -20.13 18.50
CA ARG A 63 3.57 -20.73 19.84
C ARG A 63 2.59 -21.89 19.87
N GLU A 64 1.41 -21.74 19.28
CA GLU A 64 0.43 -22.83 19.20
C GLU A 64 0.96 -24.02 18.39
N ARG A 65 1.62 -23.75 17.26
CA ARG A 65 2.22 -24.78 16.42
C ARG A 65 3.34 -25.52 17.16
N ALA A 66 4.18 -24.81 17.91
CA ALA A 66 5.22 -25.42 18.74
C ALA A 66 4.62 -26.29 19.85
N ALA A 67 3.55 -25.83 20.51
CA ALA A 67 2.86 -26.58 21.55
C ALA A 67 2.21 -27.86 20.99
N TYR A 68 1.54 -27.78 19.83
CA TYR A 68 0.93 -28.92 19.16
C TYR A 68 1.99 -29.94 18.71
N GLN A 69 3.10 -29.49 18.10
CA GLN A 69 4.21 -30.36 17.72
C GLN A 69 4.86 -31.05 18.93
N LYS A 70 5.05 -30.33 20.03
CA LYS A 70 5.59 -30.90 21.27
C LYS A 70 4.68 -31.99 21.84
N SER A 71 3.38 -31.74 21.87
CA SER A 71 2.38 -32.71 22.34
C SER A 71 2.32 -33.95 21.43
N SER A 72 2.27 -33.76 20.11
CA SER A 72 2.26 -34.85 19.14
C SER A 72 3.48 -35.76 19.25
N LYS A 73 4.70 -35.17 19.40
CA LYS A 73 5.94 -35.93 19.63
C LYS A 73 5.91 -36.74 20.94
N GLN A 74 5.33 -36.19 22.01
CA GLN A 74 5.20 -36.93 23.27
C GLN A 74 4.23 -38.11 23.17
N THR A 75 3.13 -37.97 22.42
CA THR A 75 2.17 -39.05 22.20
C THR A 75 2.78 -40.17 21.37
N LEU A 76 3.50 -39.83 20.29
CA LEU A 76 4.20 -40.80 19.43
C LEU A 76 5.34 -41.54 20.13
N SER A 77 6.00 -40.90 21.11
CA SER A 77 7.07 -41.51 21.90
C SER A 77 6.56 -42.43 23.02
N ARG A 78 5.24 -42.42 23.31
CA ARG A 78 4.62 -43.19 24.40
C ARG A 78 3.84 -44.42 23.91
N GLY A 79 3.69 -44.60 22.60
CA GLY A 79 3.15 -45.82 21.97
C GLY A 79 4.27 -46.70 21.45
#